data_AF-A0A518FZE6-F1
#
_entry.id   AF-A0A518FZE6-F1
#
_cell.length_a   1.000
_cell.length_b   1.000
_cell.length_c   1.000
_cell.angle_alpha   90.00
_cell.angle_beta   90.00
_cell.angle_gamma   90.00
#
_symmetry.space_group_name_H-M   'P 1'
#
loop_
_entity.id
_entity.type
_entity.pdbx_description
1 polymer ?
#
loop_
_entity_poly.entity_id
_entity_poly.type
_entity_poly.pdbx_seq_one_letter_code
_entity_poly.pdbx_strand_id
1 'polypeptide(L)'
;MRVRLYWADDSGQATWHESLCCSLKGCQRAGSSLIEVTIATLLVSISLVASLNSMAMVVQSVHHGSDAQQAAMLAQLFLSEISSLPFEDTVNAEATLGRETGESSTRSTWDDCDDYQGWTSSDLTMLDGQPISNASGWSATVTVNYCNEANPSLSSGTPTLLKRIALQLDSPGGTPFAFETLRYANGTLSASEATASTLLSSVDFELKSDAGAWFGSTRIHNQQELTP
;
A
#
# COMPACT_ATOMS: atom_id res chain seq x y z
N MET A 1 -52.06 -9.67 10.23
CA MET A 1 -51.57 -10.28 8.97
C MET A 1 -50.64 -11.42 9.36
N ARG A 2 -51.02 -12.69 9.12
CA ARG A 2 -50.22 -13.88 9.46
C ARG A 2 -49.51 -14.35 8.19
N VAL A 3 -48.18 -14.27 8.16
CA VAL A 3 -47.36 -14.86 7.10
C VAL A 3 -47.03 -16.30 7.51
N ARG A 4 -47.40 -17.27 6.68
CA ARG A 4 -46.99 -18.68 6.82
C ARG A 4 -45.86 -18.92 5.83
N LEU A 5 -44.72 -19.38 6.32
CA LEU A 5 -43.64 -19.90 5.49
C LEU A 5 -43.74 -21.42 5.46
N TYR A 6 -43.61 -21.98 4.25
CA TYR A 6 -43.58 -23.41 4.00
C TYR A 6 -42.16 -23.76 3.54
N TRP A 7 -41.54 -24.77 4.15
CA TRP A 7 -40.38 -25.45 3.57
C TRP A 7 -40.76 -26.94 3.43
N ALA A 8 -40.52 -27.49 2.25
CA ALA A 8 -40.70 -28.91 1.94
C ALA A 8 -39.33 -29.58 1.96
N ASP A 9 -39.23 -30.77 2.54
CA ASP A 9 -38.06 -31.63 2.35
C ASP A 9 -38.23 -32.53 1.11
N ASP A 10 -37.13 -33.13 0.66
CA ASP A 10 -37.06 -33.94 -0.56
C ASP A 10 -37.76 -35.32 -0.45
N SER A 11 -38.37 -35.65 0.69
CA SER A 11 -39.05 -36.92 0.91
C SER A 11 -40.56 -36.87 0.61
N GLY A 12 -41.11 -35.69 0.27
CA GLY A 12 -42.52 -35.52 -0.11
C GLY A 12 -43.52 -35.82 1.02
N GLN A 13 -43.04 -36.03 2.24
CA GLN A 13 -43.86 -36.26 3.43
C GLN A 13 -44.03 -34.93 4.17
N ALA A 14 -45.23 -34.34 4.09
CA ALA A 14 -45.58 -33.18 4.89
C ALA A 14 -45.69 -33.58 6.37
N THR A 15 -44.60 -33.43 7.12
CA THR A 15 -44.60 -33.65 8.57
C THR A 15 -45.16 -32.42 9.26
N TRP A 16 -46.27 -32.61 9.99
CA TRP A 16 -46.85 -31.58 10.84
C TRP A 16 -45.96 -31.40 12.06
N HIS A 17 -45.04 -30.44 12.04
CA HIS A 17 -44.56 -29.88 13.29
C HIS A 17 -45.71 -29.09 13.87
N GLU A 18 -46.42 -29.71 14.82
CA GLU A 18 -47.31 -29.03 15.73
C GLU A 18 -46.58 -27.78 16.19
N SER A 19 -47.07 -26.65 15.68
CA SER A 19 -46.55 -25.36 16.01
C SER A 19 -46.53 -25.32 17.52
N LEU A 20 -45.33 -25.20 18.09
CA LEU A 20 -45.12 -24.72 19.44
C LEU A 20 -45.82 -23.37 19.52
N CYS A 21 -47.12 -23.42 19.74
CA CYS A 21 -47.94 -22.35 20.23
C CYS A 21 -47.45 -22.25 21.66
N CYS A 22 -46.29 -21.62 21.82
CA CYS A 22 -45.74 -21.25 23.11
C CYS A 22 -46.89 -20.53 23.80
N SER A 23 -47.49 -21.25 24.74
CA SER A 23 -48.56 -20.79 25.59
C SER A 23 -47.95 -19.68 26.42
N LEU A 24 -47.99 -18.46 25.88
CA LEU A 24 -47.77 -17.22 26.60
C LEU A 24 -48.92 -17.06 27.59
N LYS A 25 -48.88 -17.85 28.67
CA LYS A 25 -49.64 -17.60 29.89
C LYS A 25 -49.17 -16.26 30.43
N GLY A 26 -49.95 -15.23 30.16
CA GLY A 26 -49.76 -13.89 30.69
C GLY A 26 -49.20 -12.90 29.67
N CYS A 27 -49.99 -12.54 28.66
CA CYS A 27 -49.94 -11.17 28.14
C CYS A 27 -50.47 -10.22 29.21
N GLN A 28 -49.75 -10.09 30.33
CA GLN A 28 -49.84 -8.87 31.11
C GLN A 28 -49.25 -7.79 30.23
N ARG A 29 -50.05 -6.78 29.89
CA ARG A 29 -49.55 -5.53 29.32
C ARG A 29 -48.72 -4.86 30.40
N ALA A 30 -47.49 -5.32 30.60
CA ALA A 30 -46.50 -4.63 31.39
C ALA A 30 -46.09 -3.41 30.56
N GLY A 31 -46.56 -2.23 30.96
CA GLY A 31 -45.97 -1.00 30.44
C GLY A 31 -44.49 -1.00 30.78
N SER A 32 -43.63 -0.77 29.80
CA SER A 32 -42.20 -0.56 30.03
C SER A 32 -42.03 0.53 31.08
N SER A 33 -41.28 0.25 32.13
CA SER A 33 -41.11 1.21 33.22
C SER A 33 -40.31 2.43 32.72
N LEU A 34 -40.57 3.61 33.30
CA LEU A 34 -39.86 4.84 32.88
C LEU A 34 -38.34 4.69 33.05
N ILE A 35 -37.90 3.95 34.07
CA ILE A 35 -36.48 3.63 34.30
C ILE A 35 -35.89 2.68 33.25
N GLU A 36 -36.68 1.75 32.73
CA GLU A 36 -36.25 0.84 31.67
C GLU A 36 -36.04 1.60 30.36
N VAL A 37 -36.94 2.54 30.03
CA VAL A 37 -36.80 3.40 28.85
C VAL A 37 -35.58 4.30 28.98
N THR A 38 -35.32 4.89 30.14
CA THR A 38 -34.12 5.73 30.32
C THR A 38 -32.83 4.92 30.17
N ILE A 39 -32.72 3.74 30.79
CA ILE A 39 -31.55 2.87 30.65
C ILE A 39 -31.38 2.43 29.18
N ALA A 40 -32.45 2.05 28.50
CA ALA A 40 -32.39 1.67 27.08
C ALA A 40 -31.88 2.83 26.20
N THR A 41 -32.39 4.05 26.41
CA THR A 41 -31.92 5.22 25.64
C THR A 41 -30.45 5.55 25.91
N LEU A 42 -29.96 5.36 27.15
CA LEU A 42 -28.55 5.52 27.50
C LEU A 42 -27.66 4.49 26.80
N LEU A 43 -28.09 3.24 26.73
CA LEU A 43 -27.33 2.20 26.04
C LEU A 43 -27.26 2.46 24.53
N VAL A 44 -28.37 2.90 23.91
CA VAL A 44 -28.41 3.23 22.49
C VAL A 44 -27.51 4.44 22.17
N SER A 45 -27.49 5.47 23.03
CA SER A 45 -26.63 6.64 22.79
C SER A 45 -25.15 6.29 22.85
N ILE A 46 -24.73 5.47 23.82
CA ILE A 46 -23.34 5.00 23.92
C ILE A 46 -22.97 4.13 22.70
N SER A 47 -23.85 3.21 22.30
CA SER A 47 -23.64 2.38 21.11
C SER A 47 -23.50 3.22 19.84
N LEU A 48 -24.33 4.25 19.67
CA LEU A 48 -24.30 5.12 18.49
C LEU A 48 -22.97 5.88 18.39
N VAL A 49 -22.48 6.42 19.51
CA VAL A 49 -21.18 7.12 19.54
C VAL A 49 -20.03 6.18 19.17
N ALA A 50 -20.05 4.93 19.68
CA ALA A 50 -19.05 3.93 19.31
C ALA A 50 -19.08 3.63 17.80
N SER A 51 -20.26 3.42 17.22
CA SER A 51 -20.42 3.14 15.79
C SER A 51 -19.93 4.29 14.89
N LEU A 52 -20.19 5.54 15.28
CA LEU A 52 -19.73 6.71 14.52
C LEU A 52 -18.20 6.83 14.50
N ASN A 53 -17.55 6.56 15.64
CA ASN A 53 -16.09 6.55 15.71
C ASN A 53 -15.48 5.44 14.85
N SER A 54 -16.08 4.24 14.85
CA SER A 54 -15.66 3.14 13.97
C SER A 54 -15.79 3.54 12.49
N MET A 55 -16.90 4.18 12.10
CA MET A 55 -17.10 4.61 10.71
C MET A 55 -16.09 5.68 10.29
N ALA A 56 -15.76 6.63 11.17
CA ALA A 56 -14.77 7.66 10.88
C ALA A 56 -13.38 7.07 10.60
N MET A 57 -12.96 6.05 11.35
CA MET A 57 -11.71 5.34 11.09
C MET A 57 -11.71 4.59 9.75
N VAL A 58 -12.83 3.97 9.38
CA VAL A 58 -12.95 3.27 8.08
C VAL A 58 -12.78 4.24 6.92
N VAL A 59 -13.42 5.40 6.96
CA VAL A 59 -13.30 6.41 5.89
C VAL A 59 -11.85 6.89 5.76
N GLN A 60 -11.19 7.19 6.89
CA GLN A 60 -9.77 7.58 6.88
C GLN A 60 -8.87 6.48 6.31
N SER A 61 -9.14 5.22 6.68
CA SER A 61 -8.40 4.07 6.17
C SER A 61 -8.56 3.89 4.65
N VAL A 62 -9.75 4.17 4.10
CA VAL A 62 -10.00 4.09 2.64
C VAL A 62 -9.24 5.18 1.90
N HIS A 63 -9.25 6.42 2.40
CA HIS A 63 -8.48 7.51 1.80
C HIS A 63 -6.98 7.22 1.82
N HIS A 64 -6.44 6.84 2.97
CA HIS A 64 -5.02 6.49 3.08
C HIS A 64 -4.64 5.29 2.19
N GLY A 65 -5.51 4.29 2.09
CA GLY A 65 -5.30 3.14 1.20
C GLY A 65 -5.30 3.53 -0.27
N SER A 66 -6.21 4.44 -0.68
CA SER A 66 -6.24 4.98 -2.05
C SER A 66 -4.96 5.75 -2.37
N ASP A 67 -4.51 6.62 -1.46
CA ASP A 67 -3.27 7.39 -1.65
C ASP A 67 -2.05 6.47 -1.73
N ALA A 68 -1.97 5.44 -0.87
CA ALA A 68 -0.88 4.47 -0.90
C ALA A 68 -0.83 3.68 -2.22
N GLN A 69 -1.98 3.28 -2.77
CA GLN A 69 -2.05 2.61 -4.07
C GLN A 69 -1.56 3.53 -5.20
N GLN A 70 -2.00 4.79 -5.18
CA GLN A 70 -1.58 5.77 -6.16
C GLN A 70 -0.08 6.08 -6.06
N ALA A 71 0.44 6.25 -4.85
CA ALA A 71 1.87 6.44 -4.59
C ALA A 71 2.69 5.28 -5.17
N ALA A 72 2.23 4.03 -4.98
CA ALA A 72 2.91 2.86 -5.51
C ALA A 72 2.93 2.85 -7.05
N MET A 73 1.83 3.21 -7.72
CA MET A 73 1.79 3.31 -9.18
C MET A 73 2.72 4.41 -9.71
N LEU A 74 2.72 5.59 -9.08
CA LEU A 74 3.63 6.68 -9.43
C LEU A 74 5.09 6.28 -9.19
N ALA A 75 5.37 5.63 -8.06
CA ALA A 75 6.71 5.15 -7.74
C ALA A 75 7.21 4.14 -8.78
N GLN A 76 6.36 3.21 -9.23
CA GLN A 76 6.73 2.28 -10.29
C GLN A 76 7.09 3.02 -11.59
N LEU A 77 6.33 4.05 -11.97
CA LEU A 77 6.64 4.86 -13.15
C LEU A 77 8.02 5.50 -13.02
N PHE A 78 8.28 6.26 -11.94
CA PHE A 78 9.57 6.95 -11.76
C PHE A 78 10.74 5.99 -11.57
N LEU A 79 10.59 4.95 -10.76
CA LEU A 79 11.68 4.00 -10.54
C LEU A 79 11.97 3.19 -11.81
N SER A 80 10.95 2.88 -12.62
CA SER A 80 11.17 2.25 -13.94
C SER A 80 11.88 3.18 -14.91
N GLU A 81 11.54 4.46 -14.91
CA GLU A 81 12.20 5.50 -15.71
C GLU A 81 13.68 5.58 -15.34
N ILE A 82 14.00 5.83 -14.06
CA ILE A 82 15.38 5.98 -13.58
C ILE A 82 16.18 4.69 -13.78
N SER A 83 15.59 3.52 -13.51
CA SER A 83 16.30 2.24 -13.68
C SER A 83 16.52 1.83 -15.13
N SER A 84 15.76 2.41 -16.08
CA SER A 84 15.96 2.20 -17.51
C SER A 84 17.16 2.94 -18.08
N LEU A 85 17.64 3.98 -17.36
CA LEU A 85 18.81 4.73 -17.76
C LEU A 85 20.11 3.97 -17.47
N PRO A 86 21.18 4.26 -18.23
CA PRO A 86 22.55 3.88 -17.91
C PRO A 86 22.93 4.18 -16.45
N PHE A 87 23.88 3.42 -15.94
CA PHE A 87 24.40 3.65 -14.58
C PHE A 87 25.25 4.92 -14.50
N GLU A 88 25.95 5.26 -15.56
CA GLU A 88 26.83 6.43 -15.69
C GLU A 88 26.85 6.83 -17.17
N ASP A 89 27.05 8.12 -17.46
CA ASP A 89 27.31 8.59 -18.81
C ASP A 89 28.64 8.01 -19.35
N THR A 90 28.55 7.36 -20.51
CA THR A 90 29.70 6.79 -21.22
C THR A 90 30.59 7.84 -21.89
N VAL A 91 30.09 9.06 -22.08
CA VAL A 91 30.79 10.16 -22.75
C VAL A 91 31.48 11.06 -21.73
N ASN A 92 30.76 11.46 -20.67
CA ASN A 92 31.23 12.30 -19.58
C ASN A 92 31.06 11.60 -18.23
N ALA A 93 31.84 10.55 -17.98
CA ALA A 93 31.86 9.88 -16.68
C ALA A 93 32.46 10.80 -15.60
N GLU A 94 31.65 11.69 -15.02
CA GLU A 94 32.02 12.48 -13.86
C GLU A 94 31.94 11.62 -12.59
N ALA A 95 32.88 11.84 -11.67
CA ALA A 95 32.86 11.15 -10.37
C ALA A 95 31.80 11.71 -9.41
N THR A 96 31.16 12.82 -9.77
CA THR A 96 30.21 13.54 -8.91
C THR A 96 28.80 13.19 -9.34
N LEU A 97 27.93 12.85 -8.39
CA LEU A 97 26.52 12.59 -8.68
C LEU A 97 25.79 13.90 -9.03
N GLY A 98 24.94 13.81 -10.04
CA GLY A 98 24.06 14.90 -10.46
C GLY A 98 24.44 15.44 -11.83
N ARG A 99 23.49 16.17 -12.41
CA ARG A 99 23.52 16.68 -13.78
C ARG A 99 24.83 17.31 -14.21
N GLU A 100 25.32 16.90 -15.37
CA GLU A 100 26.51 17.41 -16.01
C GLU A 100 26.32 18.80 -16.64
N THR A 101 27.45 19.40 -17.01
CA THR A 101 27.46 20.71 -17.68
C THR A 101 26.84 20.61 -19.07
N GLY A 102 25.67 21.24 -19.24
CA GLY A 102 24.95 21.28 -20.53
C GLY A 102 23.57 20.64 -20.47
N GLU A 103 23.30 19.91 -19.40
CA GLU A 103 21.99 19.37 -19.09
C GLU A 103 21.00 20.46 -18.69
N SER A 104 19.75 20.30 -19.12
CA SER A 104 18.68 21.24 -18.76
C SER A 104 18.03 20.87 -17.42
N SER A 105 17.21 21.77 -16.90
CA SER A 105 16.29 21.45 -15.79
C SER A 105 15.17 20.48 -16.18
N THR A 106 15.07 20.11 -17.46
CA THR A 106 14.04 19.24 -18.01
C THR A 106 14.57 17.83 -18.15
N ARG A 107 13.76 16.85 -17.75
CA ARG A 107 14.14 15.43 -17.70
C ARG A 107 14.43 14.80 -19.06
N SER A 108 13.98 15.43 -20.14
CA SER A 108 14.17 14.92 -21.49
C SER A 108 15.63 14.92 -21.96
N THR A 109 16.52 15.65 -21.28
CA THR A 109 17.95 15.68 -21.61
C THR A 109 18.79 14.73 -20.79
N TRP A 110 18.24 14.20 -19.69
CA TRP A 110 18.94 13.34 -18.75
C TRP A 110 19.24 11.99 -19.40
N ASP A 111 20.50 11.59 -19.35
CA ASP A 111 21.01 10.44 -20.07
C ASP A 111 21.53 9.32 -19.16
N ASP A 112 21.64 9.57 -17.85
CA ASP A 112 21.95 8.55 -16.87
C ASP A 112 21.13 8.64 -15.56
N CYS A 113 21.37 7.71 -14.65
CA CYS A 113 20.55 7.59 -13.44
C CYS A 113 20.84 8.66 -12.37
N ASP A 114 22.00 9.30 -12.37
CA ASP A 114 22.41 10.28 -11.37
C ASP A 114 21.95 11.70 -11.63
N ASP A 115 21.46 12.00 -12.83
CA ASP A 115 20.78 13.26 -13.16
C ASP A 115 19.57 13.55 -12.26
N TYR A 116 18.99 12.50 -11.68
CA TYR A 116 17.89 12.59 -10.72
C TYR A 116 18.36 12.98 -9.31
N GLN A 117 19.67 13.11 -9.06
CA GLN A 117 20.19 13.44 -7.74
C GLN A 117 19.68 14.82 -7.29
N GLY A 118 18.91 14.83 -6.20
CA GLY A 118 18.31 16.04 -5.64
C GLY A 118 17.15 16.60 -6.49
N TRP A 119 16.62 15.83 -7.44
CA TRP A 119 15.45 16.27 -8.21
C TRP A 119 14.23 16.39 -7.30
N THR A 120 13.51 17.50 -7.45
CA THR A 120 12.23 17.75 -6.80
C THR A 120 11.22 18.27 -7.81
N SER A 121 9.96 17.88 -7.69
CA SER A 121 8.86 18.44 -8.48
C SER A 121 7.56 18.49 -7.70
N SER A 122 6.82 19.59 -7.82
CA SER A 122 5.45 19.74 -7.34
C SER A 122 4.39 19.41 -8.39
N ASP A 123 4.80 19.29 -9.66
CA ASP A 123 3.94 18.95 -10.79
C ASP A 123 4.53 17.72 -11.50
N LEU A 124 3.92 16.55 -11.25
CA LEU A 124 4.42 15.29 -11.79
C LEU A 124 4.06 15.16 -13.27
N THR A 125 5.09 15.12 -14.10
CA THR A 125 5.01 14.93 -15.55
C THR A 125 5.58 13.58 -15.95
N MET A 126 5.38 13.17 -17.19
CA MET A 126 6.15 12.12 -17.85
C MET A 126 7.45 12.71 -18.42
N LEU A 127 8.33 11.85 -18.94
CA LEU A 127 9.59 12.27 -19.56
C LEU A 127 9.38 13.24 -20.75
N ASP A 128 8.27 13.10 -21.46
CA ASP A 128 7.86 13.97 -22.59
C ASP A 128 7.24 15.31 -22.15
N GLY A 129 7.17 15.57 -20.84
CA GLY A 129 6.60 16.77 -20.25
C GLY A 129 5.08 16.76 -20.12
N GLN A 130 4.38 15.70 -20.53
CA GLN A 130 2.94 15.59 -20.34
C GLN A 130 2.59 15.35 -18.86
N PRO A 131 1.54 15.95 -18.30
CA PRO A 131 1.13 15.71 -16.92
C PRO A 131 0.69 14.25 -16.73
N ILE A 132 1.10 13.62 -15.62
CA ILE A 132 0.62 12.28 -15.29
C ILE A 132 -0.85 12.37 -14.86
N SER A 133 -1.72 11.58 -15.49
CA SER A 133 -3.14 11.54 -15.14
C SER A 133 -3.32 11.20 -13.66
N ASN A 134 -4.23 11.93 -13.00
CA ASN A 134 -4.55 11.82 -11.58
C ASN A 134 -3.41 12.20 -10.61
N ALA A 135 -2.21 12.58 -11.05
CA ALA A 135 -1.10 12.96 -10.17
C ALA A 135 -1.16 14.41 -9.65
N SER A 136 -2.29 15.10 -9.83
CA SER A 136 -2.46 16.49 -9.41
C SER A 136 -2.26 16.65 -7.90
N GLY A 137 -1.40 17.58 -7.50
CA GLY A 137 -1.09 17.87 -6.09
C GLY A 137 -0.12 16.90 -5.43
N TRP A 138 0.38 15.90 -6.14
CA TRP A 138 1.47 15.06 -5.68
C TRP A 138 2.82 15.75 -5.93
N SER A 139 3.75 15.62 -4.99
CA SER A 139 5.15 16.02 -5.20
C SER A 139 6.07 14.82 -5.11
N ALA A 140 7.21 14.92 -5.78
CA ALA A 140 8.26 13.92 -5.78
C ALA A 140 9.60 14.56 -5.39
N THR A 141 10.39 13.83 -4.63
CA THR A 141 11.80 14.09 -4.37
C THR A 141 12.59 12.83 -4.64
N VAL A 142 13.63 12.92 -5.46
CA VAL A 142 14.55 11.82 -5.72
C VAL A 142 15.93 12.15 -5.16
N THR A 143 16.55 11.15 -4.55
CA THR A 143 17.93 11.21 -4.07
C THR A 143 18.66 9.96 -4.52
N VAL A 144 19.76 10.16 -5.22
CA VAL A 144 20.68 9.13 -5.67
C VAL A 144 21.96 9.25 -4.85
N ASN A 145 22.42 8.16 -4.27
CA ASN A 145 23.70 8.13 -3.56
C ASN A 145 24.49 6.89 -3.96
N TYR A 146 25.81 7.03 -4.05
CA TYR A 146 26.68 5.87 -3.95
C TYR A 146 26.46 5.18 -2.60
N CYS A 147 26.48 3.87 -2.58
CA CYS A 147 26.40 3.11 -1.34
C CYS A 147 27.41 1.96 -1.30
N ASN A 148 27.65 1.48 -0.08
CA ASN A 148 28.58 0.40 0.15
C ASN A 148 28.00 -0.93 -0.36
N GLU A 149 28.75 -1.66 -1.17
CA GLU A 149 28.29 -2.93 -1.77
C GLU A 149 28.03 -4.04 -0.73
N ALA A 150 28.75 -4.03 0.39
CA ALA A 150 28.55 -4.96 1.50
C ALA A 150 27.47 -4.51 2.48
N ASN A 151 27.08 -3.22 2.44
CA ASN A 151 25.97 -2.69 3.24
C ASN A 151 25.28 -1.54 2.49
N PRO A 152 24.28 -1.85 1.64
CA PRO A 152 23.59 -0.86 0.80
C PRO A 152 22.83 0.23 1.57
N SER A 153 22.62 0.04 2.87
CA SER A 153 22.03 1.05 3.77
C SER A 153 22.99 2.19 4.08
N LEU A 154 24.30 1.98 3.91
CA LEU A 154 25.32 3.00 4.16
C LEU A 154 25.69 3.72 2.86
N SER A 155 25.46 5.03 2.82
CA SER A 155 25.93 5.88 1.73
C SER A 155 27.46 6.00 1.71
N SER A 156 28.03 6.13 0.52
CA SER A 156 29.45 6.35 0.28
C SER A 156 29.66 7.76 -0.27
N GLY A 157 30.69 8.46 0.22
CA GLY A 157 31.10 9.77 -0.32
C GLY A 157 32.01 9.66 -1.54
N THR A 158 32.38 8.44 -1.95
CA THR A 158 33.18 8.14 -3.14
C THR A 158 32.39 7.26 -4.10
N PRO A 159 32.67 7.32 -5.41
CA PRO A 159 32.06 6.43 -6.39
C PRO A 159 32.22 4.95 -6.03
N THR A 160 31.13 4.21 -6.17
CA THR A 160 31.07 2.75 -6.01
C THR A 160 30.29 2.15 -7.18
N LEU A 161 30.31 0.82 -7.33
CA LEU A 161 29.54 0.14 -8.38
C LEU A 161 28.05 0.00 -8.05
N LEU A 162 27.57 0.67 -6.99
CA LEU A 162 26.21 0.56 -6.49
C LEU A 162 25.67 1.95 -6.13
N LYS A 163 24.55 2.32 -6.76
CA LYS A 163 23.76 3.52 -6.46
C LYS A 163 22.45 3.12 -5.78
N ARG A 164 22.09 3.81 -4.71
CA ARG A 164 20.75 3.74 -4.08
C ARG A 164 19.94 4.93 -4.53
N ILE A 165 18.79 4.65 -5.14
CA ILE A 165 17.82 5.63 -5.60
C ILE A 165 16.65 5.61 -4.61
N ALA A 166 16.51 6.68 -3.85
CA ALA A 166 15.41 6.91 -2.93
C ALA A 166 14.43 7.91 -3.54
N LEU A 167 13.16 7.53 -3.59
CA LEU A 167 12.04 8.34 -4.06
C LEU A 167 11.09 8.59 -2.89
N GLN A 168 10.85 9.86 -2.59
CA GLN A 168 9.78 10.28 -1.69
C GLN A 168 8.67 10.91 -2.52
N LEU A 169 7.45 10.43 -2.34
CA LEU A 169 6.23 11.00 -2.90
C LEU A 169 5.37 11.57 -1.77
N ASP A 170 5.00 12.83 -1.86
CA ASP A 170 4.06 13.43 -0.93
C ASP A 170 2.69 13.51 -1.58
N SER A 171 1.69 12.93 -0.91
CA SER A 171 0.29 13.05 -1.32
C SER A 171 -0.20 14.50 -1.22
N PRO A 172 -1.29 14.87 -1.92
CA PRO A 172 -1.92 16.18 -1.77
C PRO A 172 -2.33 16.52 -0.34
N GLY A 173 -2.56 15.50 0.49
CA GLY A 173 -2.84 15.63 1.93
C GLY A 173 -1.60 15.80 2.82
N GLY A 174 -0.39 15.81 2.24
CA GLY A 174 0.88 15.97 2.93
C GLY A 174 1.43 14.70 3.59
N THR A 175 0.85 13.53 3.30
CA THR A 175 1.39 12.25 3.78
C THR A 175 2.54 11.80 2.86
N PRO A 176 3.76 11.56 3.39
CA PRO A 176 4.89 11.09 2.60
C PRO A 176 4.86 9.56 2.43
N PHE A 177 5.29 9.11 1.26
CA PHE A 177 5.50 7.71 0.89
C PHE A 177 6.91 7.54 0.34
N ALA A 178 7.72 6.68 0.96
CA ALA A 178 9.10 6.46 0.56
C ALA A 178 9.28 5.10 -0.14
N PHE A 179 10.03 5.10 -1.23
CA PHE A 179 10.39 3.95 -2.03
C PHE A 179 11.88 3.98 -2.33
N GLU A 180 12.51 2.81 -2.38
CA GLU A 180 13.93 2.72 -2.69
C GLU A 180 14.20 1.60 -3.70
N THR A 181 15.18 1.80 -4.56
CA THR A 181 15.74 0.76 -5.42
C THR A 181 17.26 0.86 -5.45
N LEU A 182 17.91 -0.26 -5.74
CA LEU A 182 19.36 -0.37 -5.88
C LEU A 182 19.70 -0.62 -7.35
N ARG A 183 20.73 0.07 -7.84
CA ARG A 183 21.23 -0.08 -9.20
C ARG A 183 22.72 -0.37 -9.17
N TYR A 184 23.11 -1.52 -9.72
CA TYR A 184 24.52 -1.86 -9.93
C TYR A 184 25.01 -1.41 -11.30
N ALA A 185 26.28 -1.06 -11.41
CA ALA A 185 26.91 -0.70 -12.70
C ALA A 185 26.77 -1.81 -13.76
N ASN A 186 26.97 -3.07 -13.33
CA ASN A 186 26.98 -4.23 -14.24
C ASN A 186 25.59 -4.81 -14.57
N GLY A 187 24.48 -4.19 -14.16
CA GLY A 187 23.13 -4.66 -14.48
C GLY A 187 22.13 -4.55 -13.33
N THR A 188 20.88 -4.92 -13.58
CA THR A 188 19.76 -4.79 -12.64
C THR A 188 19.65 -5.94 -11.61
N LEU A 189 20.53 -6.95 -11.69
CA LEU A 189 20.48 -8.17 -10.85
C LEU A 189 21.80 -8.55 -10.16
N SER A 190 22.80 -7.68 -10.14
CA SER A 190 24.09 -8.05 -9.54
C SER A 190 24.07 -7.90 -8.02
N ALA A 191 23.35 -8.76 -7.31
CA ALA A 191 23.67 -9.03 -5.91
C ALA A 191 25.15 -9.41 -5.88
N SER A 192 26.00 -8.52 -5.36
CA SER A 192 27.39 -8.85 -5.06
C SER A 192 27.37 -10.09 -4.16
N GLU A 193 28.04 -11.17 -4.59
CA GLU A 193 28.13 -12.48 -3.93
C GLU A 193 28.66 -12.43 -2.47
N ALA A 194 28.89 -11.25 -1.91
CA ALA A 194 29.29 -11.05 -0.51
C ALA A 194 28.11 -10.74 0.45
N THR A 195 26.89 -10.53 -0.06
CA THR A 195 25.74 -10.24 0.80
C THR A 195 24.68 -11.32 0.59
N ALA A 196 24.35 -12.07 1.66
CA ALA A 196 23.23 -13.00 1.67
C ALA A 196 21.91 -12.24 1.36
N SER A 197 21.60 -12.06 0.08
CA SER A 197 20.34 -11.47 -0.33
C SER A 197 19.27 -12.54 -0.17
N THR A 198 18.39 -12.33 0.80
CA THR A 198 17.11 -13.03 0.88
C THR A 198 16.28 -12.59 -0.33
N LEU A 199 16.27 -13.40 -1.38
CA LEU A 199 15.43 -13.17 -2.55
C LEU A 199 13.99 -13.57 -2.19
N LEU A 200 13.12 -12.57 -2.08
CA LEU A 200 11.70 -12.80 -1.87
C LEU A 200 11.07 -13.28 -3.17
N SER A 201 10.95 -14.60 -3.31
CA SER A 201 10.45 -15.23 -4.53
C SER A 201 8.92 -15.12 -4.72
N SER A 202 8.16 -15.04 -3.62
CA SER A 202 6.69 -14.96 -3.66
C SER A 202 6.09 -14.46 -2.34
N VAL A 203 4.92 -13.83 -2.44
CA VAL A 203 4.08 -13.41 -1.31
C VAL A 203 2.71 -14.04 -1.52
N ASP A 204 2.31 -14.92 -0.59
CA ASP A 204 1.01 -15.56 -0.61
C ASP A 204 0.04 -14.81 0.30
N PHE A 205 -1.12 -14.46 -0.24
CA PHE A 205 -2.24 -13.88 0.50
C PHE A 205 -3.32 -14.95 0.69
N GLU A 206 -3.61 -15.29 1.94
CA GLU A 206 -4.71 -16.19 2.29
C GLU A 206 -5.83 -15.41 2.96
N LEU A 207 -7.03 -15.48 2.38
CA LEU A 207 -8.26 -14.92 2.95
C LEU A 207 -9.15 -16.07 3.40
N LYS A 208 -9.44 -16.13 4.71
CA LYS A 208 -10.37 -17.08 5.30
C LYS A 208 -11.58 -16.34 5.85
N SER A 209 -12.77 -16.87 5.60
CA SER A 209 -13.99 -16.42 6.27
C SER A 209 -14.45 -17.50 7.24
N ASP A 210 -14.65 -17.15 8.52
CA ASP A 210 -15.33 -18.02 9.48
C ASP A 210 -16.39 -17.24 10.26
N ALA A 211 -17.60 -17.79 10.35
CA ALA A 211 -18.77 -17.21 11.01
C ALA A 211 -19.07 -15.72 10.68
N GLY A 212 -18.78 -15.27 9.46
CA GLY A 212 -18.99 -13.88 9.01
C GLY A 212 -17.87 -12.90 9.37
N ALA A 213 -16.79 -13.38 10.00
CA ALA A 213 -15.55 -12.63 10.18
C ALA A 213 -14.56 -13.00 9.06
N TRP A 214 -13.89 -11.98 8.51
CA TRP A 214 -12.83 -12.13 7.51
C TRP A 214 -11.47 -12.08 8.21
N PHE A 215 -10.65 -13.09 7.95
CA PHE A 215 -9.29 -13.20 8.43
C PHE A 215 -8.34 -13.19 7.23
N GLY A 216 -7.44 -12.21 7.18
CA GLY A 216 -6.34 -12.18 6.22
C GLY A 216 -5.05 -12.67 6.87
N SER A 217 -4.29 -13.50 6.17
CA SER A 217 -2.92 -13.86 6.55
C SER A 217 -2.00 -13.64 5.36
N THR A 218 -0.83 -13.06 5.62
CA THR A 218 0.25 -12.95 4.64
C THR A 218 1.35 -13.90 5.06
N ARG A 219 1.78 -14.78 4.14
CA ARG A 219 2.96 -15.63 4.33
C ARG A 219 4.04 -15.22 3.34
N ILE A 220 5.24 -15.03 3.88
CA ILE A 220 6.43 -14.61 3.14
C ILE A 220 7.27 -15.87 2.94
N HIS A 221 7.39 -16.32 1.69
CA HIS A 221 8.20 -17.47 1.31
C HIS A 221 9.57 -16.99 0.81
N ASN A 222 10.58 -17.09 1.67
CA ASN A 222 11.97 -16.88 1.26
C ASN A 222 12.50 -18.17 0.62
N GLN A 223 12.86 -18.14 -0.66
CA GLN A 223 13.51 -19.29 -1.32
C GLN A 223 15.01 -19.05 -1.40
N GLN A 224 15.69 -19.86 -0.58
CA GLN A 224 17.11 -20.24 -0.60
C GLN A 224 18.15 -19.16 -0.33
N GLU A 225 18.76 -19.32 0.84
CA GLU A 225 20.15 -18.96 1.14
C GLU A 225 21.05 -19.67 0.11
N LEU A 226 21.52 -18.92 -0.90
CA LEU A 226 22.60 -19.37 -1.78
C LEU A 226 23.87 -19.42 -0.93
N THR A 227 24.20 -20.59 -0.41
CA THR A 227 25.55 -20.85 0.10
C THR A 227 26.53 -20.82 -1.09
N PRO A 228 27.73 -20.24 -0.90
CA PRO A 228 28.71 -20.03 -1.97
C PRO A 228 29.16 -21.32 -2.67
#